data_AF-A0AA88XIS8-F1
#
_entry.id   AF-A0AA88XIS8-F1
#
_cell.length_a   1.000
_cell.length_b   1.000
_cell.length_c   1.000
_cell.angle_alpha   90.00
_cell.angle_beta   90.00
_cell.angle_gamma   90.00
#
_symmetry.space_group_name_H-M   'P 1'
#
loop_
_entity.id
_entity.type
_entity.pdbx_description
1 polymer ?
#
loop_
_entity_poly.entity_id
_entity_poly.type
_entity_poly.pdbx_seq_one_letter_code
_entity_poly.pdbx_strand_id
1 'polypeptide(L)'
;MKEMCDKDVNSDLANLVDSWFRDGVEEESYSELTKETLRPGNRKSLVTVKTNQLIWDLLSPSLRTNDKKIQNAQTSIVKAGAILTKVLDKLGKDTKNENSELVDQTMQCLALIGHSNRQLCLFRRELMKPDRRGEYSHMCSQSLKFTDQLFGDDVPKAVKDVNVFKLNSII
;
A
#
# COMPACT_ATOMS: atom_id res chain seq x y z
N MET A 1 -16.04 10.74 -20.81
CA MET A 1 -16.08 9.47 -21.56
C MET A 1 -17.13 8.60 -20.89
N LYS A 2 -18.12 8.06 -21.62
CA LYS A 2 -19.11 7.17 -21.02
C LYS A 2 -18.43 5.83 -20.78
N GLU A 3 -18.48 5.33 -19.56
CA GLU A 3 -17.94 4.02 -19.21
C GLU A 3 -18.73 2.93 -19.97
N MET A 4 -18.00 1.96 -20.54
CA MET A 4 -18.61 0.81 -21.22
C MET A 4 -18.79 -0.31 -20.20
N CYS A 5 -19.98 -0.91 -20.15
CA CYS A 5 -20.28 -2.04 -19.28
C CYS A 5 -20.26 -3.35 -20.08
N ASP A 6 -19.82 -4.44 -19.43
CA ASP A 6 -19.98 -5.81 -19.93
C ASP A 6 -21.35 -6.37 -19.51
N LYS A 7 -21.59 -7.66 -19.72
CA LYS A 7 -22.79 -8.40 -19.31
C LYS A 7 -22.96 -8.39 -17.79
N ASP A 8 -24.23 -8.45 -17.37
CA ASP A 8 -24.60 -8.52 -15.96
C ASP A 8 -24.05 -9.79 -15.29
N VAL A 9 -23.57 -9.63 -14.05
CA VAL A 9 -23.24 -10.73 -13.15
C VAL A 9 -24.48 -11.18 -12.37
N ASN A 10 -24.35 -12.25 -11.58
CA ASN A 10 -25.40 -12.68 -10.66
C ASN A 10 -25.88 -11.52 -9.75
N SER A 11 -27.19 -11.39 -9.55
CA SER A 11 -27.81 -10.27 -8.83
C SER A 11 -27.37 -10.16 -7.37
N ASP A 12 -27.20 -11.30 -6.69
CA ASP A 12 -26.81 -11.30 -5.28
C ASP A 12 -25.36 -10.84 -5.13
N LEU A 13 -24.48 -11.27 -6.03
CA LEU A 13 -23.11 -10.76 -6.13
C LEU A 13 -23.09 -9.26 -6.45
N ALA A 14 -23.92 -8.81 -7.41
CA ALA A 14 -24.00 -7.40 -7.77
C ALA A 14 -24.40 -6.52 -6.57
N ASN A 15 -25.44 -6.94 -5.83
CA ASN A 15 -25.91 -6.23 -4.63
C ASN A 15 -24.82 -6.18 -3.54
N LEU A 16 -24.08 -7.28 -3.37
CA LEU A 16 -23.01 -7.36 -2.39
C LEU A 16 -21.85 -6.41 -2.76
N VAL A 17 -21.47 -6.36 -4.03
CA VAL A 17 -20.46 -5.42 -4.54
C VAL A 17 -20.92 -3.98 -4.33
N ASP A 18 -22.17 -3.66 -4.68
CA ASP A 18 -22.72 -2.32 -4.49
C ASP A 18 -22.68 -1.88 -3.03
N SER A 19 -23.08 -2.76 -2.10
CA SER A 19 -23.02 -2.48 -0.67
C SER A 19 -21.57 -2.30 -0.19
N TRP A 20 -20.66 -3.20 -0.52
CA TRP A 20 -19.26 -3.06 -0.09
C TRP A 20 -18.56 -1.81 -0.63
N PHE A 21 -18.90 -1.39 -1.85
CA PHE A 21 -18.28 -0.21 -2.46
C PHE A 21 -18.92 1.11 -2.04
N ARG A 22 -20.17 1.10 -1.55
CA ARG A 22 -20.87 2.31 -1.09
C ARG A 22 -20.86 2.47 0.42
N ASP A 23 -21.13 1.38 1.13
CA ASP A 23 -21.33 1.35 2.57
C ASP A 23 -20.09 0.84 3.31
N GLY A 24 -19.23 0.08 2.61
CA GLY A 24 -18.05 -0.54 3.19
C GLY A 24 -18.32 -1.92 3.78
N VAL A 25 -17.38 -2.40 4.59
CA VAL A 25 -17.50 -3.65 5.34
C VAL A 25 -17.60 -3.30 6.83
N GLU A 26 -18.50 -3.97 7.54
CA GLU A 26 -18.66 -3.84 8.99
C GLU A 26 -17.32 -3.99 9.73
N GLU A 27 -17.07 -3.16 10.75
CA GLU A 27 -15.75 -3.06 11.39
C GLU A 27 -15.28 -4.39 12.01
N GLU A 28 -16.21 -5.16 12.61
CA GLU A 28 -15.91 -6.48 13.18
C GLU A 28 -15.49 -7.47 12.09
N SER A 29 -16.28 -7.58 11.02
CA SER A 29 -15.97 -8.45 9.88
C SER A 29 -14.67 -8.04 9.18
N TYR A 30 -14.39 -6.73 9.07
CA TYR A 30 -13.13 -6.22 8.54
C TYR A 30 -11.94 -6.58 9.44
N SER A 31 -12.10 -6.44 10.76
CA SER A 31 -11.07 -6.80 11.74
C SER A 31 -10.74 -8.30 11.69
N GLU A 32 -11.76 -9.16 11.64
CA GLU A 32 -11.61 -10.59 11.47
C GLU A 32 -10.92 -10.94 10.15
N LEU A 33 -11.42 -10.42 9.03
CA LEU A 33 -10.85 -10.64 7.70
C LEU A 33 -9.36 -10.26 7.65
N THR A 34 -9.01 -9.09 8.18
CA THR A 34 -7.62 -8.63 8.18
C THR A 34 -6.73 -9.46 9.12
N LYS A 35 -7.24 -9.93 10.26
CA LYS A 35 -6.52 -10.79 11.20
C LYS A 35 -6.24 -12.17 10.60
N GLU A 36 -7.24 -12.80 9.99
CA GLU A 36 -7.14 -14.13 9.37
C GLU A 36 -6.31 -14.11 8.09
N THR A 37 -6.28 -12.98 7.40
CA THR A 37 -5.48 -12.82 6.17
C THR A 37 -4.00 -12.73 6.50
N LEU A 38 -3.37 -13.89 6.62
CA LEU A 38 -1.94 -14.05 6.81
C LEU A 38 -1.17 -13.84 5.51
N ARG A 39 -0.03 -13.16 5.59
CA ARG A 39 0.88 -12.97 4.45
C ARG A 39 1.69 -14.25 4.18
N PRO A 40 1.93 -14.65 2.92
CA PRO A 40 2.91 -15.69 2.61
C PRO A 40 4.31 -15.37 3.17
N GLY A 41 4.96 -16.36 3.79
CA GLY A 41 6.24 -16.15 4.50
C GLY A 41 7.39 -15.68 3.62
N ASN A 42 7.42 -16.11 2.35
CA ASN A 42 8.45 -15.74 1.37
C ASN A 42 8.22 -14.36 0.71
N ARG A 43 7.12 -13.65 1.01
CA ARG A 43 6.78 -12.37 0.39
C ARG A 43 6.92 -11.21 1.37
N LYS A 44 8.11 -10.59 1.41
CA LYS A 44 8.40 -9.45 2.28
C LYS A 44 7.63 -8.17 1.91
N SER A 45 7.25 -8.00 0.64
CA SER A 45 6.63 -6.80 0.10
C SER A 45 5.14 -6.64 0.42
N LEU A 46 4.43 -7.72 0.78
CA LEU A 46 3.00 -7.68 1.09
C LEU A 46 2.77 -7.23 2.54
N VAL A 47 3.27 -6.05 2.88
CA VAL A 47 3.13 -5.42 4.20
C VAL A 47 2.68 -3.98 4.03
N THR A 48 1.85 -3.49 4.95
CA THR A 48 1.51 -2.06 5.00
C THR A 48 2.78 -1.27 5.31
N VAL A 49 3.24 -0.50 4.33
CA VAL A 49 4.46 0.30 4.45
C VAL A 49 4.29 1.32 5.56
N LYS A 50 5.24 1.37 6.51
CA LYS A 50 5.23 2.31 7.62
C LYS A 50 6.09 3.52 7.33
N THR A 51 5.68 4.67 7.86
CA THR A 51 6.51 5.87 7.81
C THR A 51 7.67 5.68 8.77
N ASN A 52 8.89 5.96 8.30
CA ASN A 52 10.09 5.83 9.11
C ASN A 52 9.97 6.63 10.40
N GLN A 53 10.36 6.05 11.54
CA GLN A 53 10.19 6.66 12.86
C GLN A 53 10.80 8.06 12.95
N LEU A 54 12.02 8.26 12.43
CA LEU A 54 12.69 9.56 12.40
C LEU A 54 11.88 10.64 11.65
N ILE A 55 11.22 10.27 10.57
CA ILE A 55 10.38 11.19 9.80
C ILE A 55 9.04 11.38 10.51
N TRP A 56 8.46 10.30 11.01
CA TRP A 56 7.22 10.31 11.79
C TRP A 56 7.29 11.29 12.96
N ASP A 57 8.40 11.30 13.69
CA ASP A 57 8.64 12.17 14.83
C ASP A 57 8.69 13.65 14.45
N LEU A 58 9.04 13.98 13.21
CA LEU A 58 9.06 15.34 12.66
C LEU A 58 7.71 15.81 12.10
N LEU A 59 6.77 14.90 11.84
CA LEU A 59 5.47 15.22 11.26
C LEU A 59 4.56 15.97 12.26
N SER A 60 3.76 16.89 11.73
CA SER A 60 2.69 17.53 12.50
C SER A 60 1.59 16.51 12.89
N PRO A 61 0.83 16.76 13.96
CA PRO A 61 -0.27 15.87 14.35
C PRO A 61 -1.29 15.63 13.23
N SER A 62 -1.61 16.66 12.44
CA SER A 62 -2.52 16.55 11.30
C SER A 62 -1.98 15.62 10.21
N LEU A 63 -0.69 15.77 9.83
CA LEU A 63 -0.06 14.89 8.85
C LEU A 63 0.03 13.44 9.33
N ARG A 64 0.32 13.21 10.62
CA ARG A 64 0.29 11.86 11.22
C ARG A 64 -1.09 11.22 11.12
N THR A 65 -2.15 11.98 11.40
CA THR A 65 -3.53 11.50 11.30
C THR A 65 -3.89 11.15 9.86
N ASN A 66 -3.55 12.02 8.90
CA ASN A 66 -3.81 11.77 7.48
C ASN A 66 -3.03 10.55 6.98
N ASP A 67 -1.75 10.43 7.33
CA ASP A 67 -0.94 9.28 6.96
C ASP A 67 -1.48 7.96 7.55
N LYS A 68 -1.95 7.97 8.81
CA LYS A 68 -2.61 6.80 9.41
C LYS A 68 -3.86 6.39 8.63
N LYS A 69 -4.71 7.33 8.22
CA LYS A 69 -5.89 7.04 7.40
C LYS A 69 -5.51 6.37 6.08
N ILE A 70 -4.46 6.86 5.41
CA ILE A 70 -3.98 6.26 4.16
C ILE A 70 -3.35 4.88 4.42
N GLN A 71 -2.58 4.70 5.50
CA GLN A 71 -2.06 3.39 5.88
C GLN A 71 -3.17 2.36 6.16
N ASN A 72 -4.29 2.79 6.73
CA ASN A 72 -5.44 1.92 6.96
C ASN A 72 -6.04 1.46 5.62
N ALA A 73 -6.26 2.37 4.67
CA ALA A 73 -6.70 2.01 3.31
C ALA A 73 -5.68 1.10 2.59
N GLN A 74 -4.39 1.40 2.74
CA GLN A 74 -3.31 0.57 2.19
C GLN A 74 -3.28 -0.84 2.78
N THR A 75 -3.72 -1.01 4.04
CA THR A 75 -3.80 -2.33 4.68
C THR A 75 -4.78 -3.23 3.92
N SER A 76 -5.96 -2.73 3.54
CA SER A 76 -6.92 -3.48 2.72
C SER A 76 -6.31 -3.94 1.39
N ILE A 77 -5.59 -3.05 0.70
CA ILE A 77 -4.92 -3.34 -0.58
C ILE A 77 -3.86 -4.44 -0.40
N VAL A 78 -3.03 -4.33 0.63
CA VAL A 78 -1.99 -5.33 0.93
C VAL A 78 -2.62 -6.70 1.28
N LYS A 79 -3.70 -6.70 2.05
CA LYS A 79 -4.41 -7.92 2.46
C LYS A 79 -5.09 -8.59 1.26
N ALA A 80 -5.74 -7.83 0.38
CA ALA A 80 -6.26 -8.32 -0.89
C ALA A 80 -5.13 -8.94 -1.75
N GLY A 81 -3.98 -8.26 -1.85
CA GLY A 81 -2.81 -8.80 -2.55
C GLY A 81 -2.30 -10.14 -1.98
N ALA A 82 -2.34 -10.30 -0.65
CA ALA A 82 -1.99 -11.57 0.01
C ALA A 82 -2.99 -12.69 -0.30
N ILE A 83 -4.29 -12.39 -0.34
CA ILE A 83 -5.34 -13.35 -0.74
C ILE A 83 -5.11 -13.78 -2.19
N LEU A 84 -5.00 -12.82 -3.12
CA LEU A 84 -4.79 -13.13 -4.55
C LEU A 84 -3.51 -13.93 -4.80
N THR A 85 -2.42 -13.63 -4.07
CA THR A 85 -1.18 -14.40 -4.15
C THR A 85 -1.38 -15.87 -3.74
N LYS A 86 -2.17 -16.13 -2.70
CA LYS A 86 -2.51 -17.48 -2.26
C LYS A 86 -3.44 -18.19 -3.24
N VAL A 87 -4.38 -17.47 -3.84
CA VAL A 87 -5.26 -18.01 -4.89
C VAL A 87 -4.43 -18.44 -6.10
N LEU A 88 -3.53 -17.59 -6.58
CA LEU A 88 -2.62 -17.92 -7.70
C LEU A 88 -1.71 -19.11 -7.40
N ASP A 89 -1.18 -19.21 -6.17
CA ASP A 89 -0.36 -20.36 -5.77
C ASP A 89 -1.17 -21.67 -5.79
N LYS A 90 -2.46 -21.63 -5.43
CA LYS A 90 -3.35 -22.78 -5.53
C LYS A 90 -3.69 -23.12 -6.98
N LEU A 91 -4.06 -22.12 -7.79
CA LEU A 91 -4.40 -22.31 -9.20
C LEU A 91 -3.21 -22.84 -10.02
N GLY A 92 -2.00 -22.32 -9.78
CA GLY A 92 -0.80 -22.77 -10.49
C GLY A 92 -0.32 -24.17 -10.12
N LYS A 93 -0.84 -24.76 -9.04
CA LYS A 93 -0.60 -26.16 -8.67
C LYS A 93 -1.58 -27.13 -9.30
N ASP A 94 -2.66 -26.64 -9.92
CA ASP A 94 -3.65 -27.47 -10.58
C ASP A 94 -3.16 -27.87 -11.98
N THR A 95 -2.59 -29.06 -12.09
CA THR A 95 -1.93 -29.58 -13.30
C THR A 95 -2.90 -29.87 -14.46
N LYS A 96 -4.22 -29.74 -14.25
CA LYS A 96 -5.22 -29.95 -15.31
C LYS A 96 -5.46 -28.71 -16.18
N ASN A 97 -4.96 -27.55 -15.77
CA ASN A 97 -4.85 -26.32 -16.56
C ASN A 97 -6.14 -25.83 -17.28
N GLU A 98 -7.32 -26.22 -16.81
CA GLU A 98 -8.62 -25.73 -17.31
C GLU A 98 -8.91 -24.28 -16.89
N ASN A 99 -8.11 -23.72 -15.98
CA ASN A 99 -8.34 -22.41 -15.34
C ASN A 99 -7.39 -21.30 -15.85
N SER A 100 -6.83 -21.40 -17.06
CA SER A 100 -5.86 -20.42 -17.58
C SER A 100 -6.38 -18.97 -17.56
N GLU A 101 -7.64 -18.77 -17.94
CA GLU A 101 -8.29 -17.45 -17.90
C GLU A 101 -8.40 -16.90 -16.48
N LEU A 102 -8.78 -17.74 -15.50
CA LEU A 102 -8.87 -17.32 -14.10
C LEU A 102 -7.50 -16.97 -13.51
N VAL A 103 -6.44 -17.70 -13.91
CA VAL A 103 -5.07 -17.37 -13.54
C VAL A 103 -4.71 -16.00 -14.08
N ASP A 104 -4.93 -15.75 -15.38
CA ASP A 104 -4.61 -14.48 -16.02
C ASP A 104 -5.37 -13.31 -15.39
N GLN A 105 -6.68 -13.45 -15.18
CA GLN A 105 -7.50 -12.44 -14.51
C GLN A 105 -7.03 -12.17 -13.08
N THR A 106 -6.69 -13.21 -12.32
CA THR A 106 -6.18 -13.07 -10.94
C THR A 106 -4.80 -12.40 -10.93
N MET A 107 -3.94 -12.70 -11.90
CA MET A 107 -2.64 -12.02 -12.09
C MET A 107 -2.83 -10.54 -12.42
N GLN A 108 -3.78 -10.20 -13.29
CA GLN A 108 -4.12 -8.81 -13.63
C GLN A 108 -4.61 -8.04 -12.40
N CYS A 109 -5.54 -8.62 -11.62
CA CYS A 109 -6.00 -8.05 -10.35
C CYS A 109 -4.84 -7.80 -9.38
N LEU A 110 -3.93 -8.78 -9.23
CA LEU A 110 -2.77 -8.64 -8.36
C LEU A 110 -1.80 -7.54 -8.85
N ALA A 111 -1.61 -7.41 -10.16
CA ALA A 111 -0.80 -6.35 -10.76
C ALA A 111 -1.40 -4.96 -10.50
N LEU A 112 -2.72 -4.80 -10.67
CA LEU A 112 -3.43 -3.54 -10.39
C LEU A 112 -3.33 -3.16 -8.90
N ILE A 113 -3.54 -4.12 -7.99
CA ILE A 113 -3.38 -3.90 -6.54
C ILE A 113 -1.93 -3.50 -6.20
N GLY A 114 -0.94 -4.18 -6.80
CA GLY A 114 0.46 -3.82 -6.65
C GLY A 114 0.78 -2.40 -7.14
N HIS A 115 0.20 -2.00 -8.27
CA HIS A 115 0.34 -0.65 -8.80
C HIS A 115 -0.31 0.40 -7.88
N SER A 116 -1.54 0.17 -7.44
CA SER A 116 -2.26 1.05 -6.51
C SER A 116 -1.50 1.22 -5.18
N ASN A 117 -0.93 0.13 -4.64
CA ASN A 117 -0.08 0.19 -3.45
C ASN A 117 1.14 1.11 -3.66
N ARG A 118 1.81 1.01 -4.82
CA ARG A 118 2.93 1.89 -5.17
C ARG A 118 2.49 3.35 -5.28
N GLN A 119 1.36 3.62 -5.93
CA GLN A 119 0.82 4.98 -6.06
C GLN A 119 0.48 5.59 -4.71
N LEU A 120 -0.12 4.82 -3.79
CA LEU A 120 -0.37 5.29 -2.42
C LEU A 120 0.92 5.61 -1.69
N CYS A 121 1.98 4.81 -1.81
CA CYS A 121 3.26 5.14 -1.21
C CYS A 121 3.85 6.44 -1.78
N LEU A 122 3.76 6.66 -3.09
CA LEU A 122 4.19 7.91 -3.72
C LEU A 122 3.37 9.09 -3.21
N PHE A 123 2.04 8.97 -3.22
CA PHE A 123 1.13 10.00 -2.73
C PHE A 123 1.40 10.36 -1.27
N ARG A 124 1.65 9.36 -0.41
CA ARG A 124 2.05 9.59 0.99
C ARG A 124 3.37 10.36 1.09
N ARG A 125 4.37 10.02 0.28
CA ARG A 125 5.62 10.80 0.22
C ARG A 125 5.36 12.24 -0.22
N GLU A 126 4.51 12.47 -1.22
CA GLU A 126 4.14 13.81 -1.70
C GLU A 126 3.44 14.64 -0.61
N LEU A 127 2.49 14.06 0.12
CA LEU A 127 1.83 14.75 1.24
C LEU A 127 2.78 15.06 2.41
N MET A 128 3.83 14.26 2.56
CA MET A 128 4.88 14.48 3.54
C MET A 128 6.02 15.36 3.03
N LYS A 129 6.04 15.73 1.74
CA LYS A 129 6.98 16.74 1.25
C LYS A 129 6.74 17.99 2.07
N PRO A 130 7.78 18.54 2.71
CA PRO A 130 7.54 19.55 3.71
C PRO A 130 7.04 20.84 3.05
N ASP A 131 6.09 21.49 3.71
CA ASP A 131 5.96 22.96 3.70
C ASP A 131 7.13 23.61 4.51
N ARG A 132 8.26 22.89 4.69
CA ARG A 132 9.37 23.21 5.60
C ARG A 132 10.74 22.98 4.95
N ARG A 133 11.37 24.08 4.52
CA ARG A 133 12.82 24.29 4.34
C ARG A 133 13.64 23.09 3.84
N GLY A 134 13.46 22.63 2.59
CA GLY A 134 14.48 21.96 1.74
C GLY A 134 15.30 20.72 2.21
N GLU A 135 15.45 20.46 3.51
CA GLU A 135 16.47 19.61 4.13
C GLU A 135 16.24 18.12 3.87
N TYR A 136 15.01 17.72 3.51
CA TYR A 136 14.65 16.32 3.23
C TYR A 136 14.02 16.13 1.84
N SER A 137 14.12 17.12 0.94
CA SER A 137 13.47 17.04 -0.38
C SER A 137 14.00 15.88 -1.23
N HIS A 138 15.30 15.58 -1.11
CA HIS A 138 15.96 14.48 -1.80
C HIS A 138 15.45 13.10 -1.37
N MET A 139 14.95 12.97 -0.12
CA MET A 139 14.36 11.73 0.39
C MET A 139 12.95 11.50 -0.14
N CYS A 140 12.27 12.55 -0.57
CA CYS A 140 10.96 12.45 -1.19
C CYS A 140 11.06 12.15 -2.70
N SER A 141 12.26 11.81 -3.21
CA SER A 141 12.41 11.46 -4.61
C SER A 141 11.67 10.16 -4.94
N GLN A 142 11.24 10.05 -6.20
CA GLN A 142 10.60 8.86 -6.72
C GLN A 142 11.61 7.72 -7.01
N SER A 143 12.92 7.98 -6.94
CA SER A 143 13.96 7.00 -7.24
C SER A 143 14.24 6.04 -6.08
N LEU A 144 13.87 6.39 -4.85
CA LEU A 144 14.02 5.52 -3.68
C LEU A 144 12.98 4.40 -3.69
N LYS A 145 13.44 3.15 -3.66
CA LYS A 145 12.56 1.97 -3.57
C LYS A 145 11.84 1.94 -2.21
N PHE A 146 10.59 1.49 -2.23
CA PHE A 146 9.83 1.23 -1.00
C PHE A 146 10.25 -0.12 -0.42
N THR A 147 10.48 -0.17 0.90
CA THR A 147 10.64 -1.42 1.67
C THR A 147 9.37 -1.61 2.52
N ASP A 148 9.50 -2.18 3.71
CA ASP A 148 8.48 -2.02 4.76
C ASP A 148 8.49 -0.59 5.34
N GLN A 149 9.48 0.22 4.98
CA GLN A 149 9.60 1.63 5.30
C GLN A 149 9.34 2.54 4.09
N LEU A 150 8.61 3.63 4.32
CA LEU A 150 8.12 4.54 3.27
C LEU A 150 9.27 5.24 2.55
N PHE A 151 10.35 5.58 3.24
CA PHE A 151 11.52 6.27 2.68
C PHE A 151 12.74 5.33 2.54
N GLY A 152 12.51 4.02 2.63
CA GLY A 152 13.57 3.00 2.60
C GLY A 152 14.33 2.91 3.93
N ASP A 153 15.40 2.12 3.94
CA ASP A 153 16.08 1.73 5.18
C ASP A 153 17.21 2.70 5.57
N ASP A 154 17.69 3.54 4.64
CA ASP A 154 18.85 4.42 4.81
C ASP A 154 18.50 5.82 5.38
N VAL A 155 17.27 6.04 5.83
CA VAL A 155 16.81 7.32 6.44
C VAL A 155 17.76 7.87 7.52
N PRO A 156 18.33 7.07 8.44
CA PRO A 156 19.22 7.58 9.47
C PRO A 156 20.51 8.23 8.95
N LYS A 157 21.01 7.84 7.77
CA LYS A 157 22.21 8.47 7.17
C LYS A 157 21.88 9.87 6.65
N ALA A 158 20.79 9.99 5.89
CA ALA A 158 20.32 11.26 5.34
C ALA A 158 19.93 12.28 6.42
N VAL A 159 19.34 11.84 7.53
CA VAL A 159 19.00 12.71 8.67
C VAL A 159 20.24 13.17 9.45
N LYS A 160 21.26 12.32 9.58
CA LYS A 160 22.53 12.68 10.22
C LYS A 160 23.28 13.75 9.43
N ASP A 161 23.33 13.63 8.10
CA ASP A 161 24.01 14.60 7.24
C ASP A 161 23.42 16.01 7.42
N VAL A 162 22.09 16.14 7.49
CA VAL A 162 21.40 17.42 7.74
C VAL A 162 21.78 18.04 9.09
N ASN A 163 21.93 17.24 10.14
CA ASN A 163 22.33 17.73 11.47
C ASN A 163 23.82 18.11 11.54
N VAL A 164 24.70 17.44 10.79
CA VAL A 164 26.12 17.79 10.69
C VAL A 164 26.31 19.15 9.98
N PHE A 165 25.52 19.44 8.94
CA PHE A 165 25.54 20.76 8.29
C PHE A 165 25.13 21.91 9.23
N LYS A 166 24.23 21.66 10.19
CA LYS A 166 23.82 22.66 11.20
C LYS A 166 24.89 22.93 12.27
N LEU A 167 25.73 21.94 12.59
CA LEU A 167 26.84 22.12 13.54
C LEU A 167 28.02 22.89 12.90
N ASN A 168 28.31 22.64 11.63
CA ASN A 168 29.42 23.30 10.91
C ASN A 168 29.10 24.72 10.40
N SER A 169 27.87 25.20 10.57
CA SER A 169 27.46 26.57 10.22
C SER A 169 27.35 27.50 11.45
N ILE A 170 27.69 26.97 12.63
CA ILE A 170 27.70 27.68 13.93
C ILE A 170 29.15 27.82 14.46
N ILE A 171 30.14 27.23 13.78
CA ILE A 171 31.59 27.37 14.06
C ILE A 171 32.21 28.12 12.88
#